data_AF-A0A0X8G299-F1
#
_entry.id   AF-A0A0X8G299-F1
#
_cell.length_a   1.000
_cell.length_b   1.000
_cell.length_c   1.000
_cell.angle_alpha   90.00
_cell.angle_beta   90.00
_cell.angle_gamma   90.00
#
_symmetry.space_group_name_H-M   'P 1'
#
loop_
_entity.id
_entity.type
_entity.pdbx_description
1 polymer ?
#
loop_
_entity_poly.entity_id
_entity_poly.type
_entity_poly.pdbx_seq_one_letter_code
_entity_poly.pdbx_strand_id
1 'polypeptide(L)'
;MKKIIATLSLSITALLVVFVLQYNSGAKTTEEAMTIAGLSALEVLYEKKTEEGSILLYRVPGEEQISLAFLDRSFSGYEYIDGSIQYETTTLEEQAGLTYVALRQSDDIPYTIYAGVTKNPDLFEVLVTEPTFNIAHSAKIFESAVEGTYIWMAYSPDFTGDNFSLIGLSEAGDIIGHLEHDGTTLTIHSIDPSEAQ
;
A
#
# COMPACT_ATOMS: atom_id res chain seq x y z
N MET A 1 -1.06 54.55 -16.15
CA MET A 1 -0.70 53.35 -16.92
C MET A 1 0.69 52.79 -16.58
N LYS A 2 1.81 53.49 -16.81
CA LYS A 2 3.17 52.96 -16.51
C LYS A 2 3.37 52.49 -15.06
N LYS A 3 2.89 53.25 -14.06
CA LYS A 3 2.96 52.87 -12.64
C LYS A 3 2.12 51.62 -12.32
N ILE A 4 0.92 51.52 -12.91
CA ILE A 4 0.02 50.36 -12.74
C ILE A 4 0.65 49.10 -13.35
N ILE A 5 1.25 49.21 -14.54
CA ILE A 5 1.94 48.10 -15.20
C ILE A 5 3.17 47.66 -14.39
N ALA A 6 3.94 48.61 -13.84
CA ALA A 6 5.10 48.29 -13.00
C ALA A 6 4.67 47.59 -11.70
N THR A 7 3.62 48.05 -11.04
CA THR A 7 3.07 47.40 -9.83
C THR A 7 2.54 45.99 -10.15
N LEU A 8 1.80 45.83 -11.24
CA LEU A 8 1.26 44.53 -11.67
C LEU A 8 2.38 43.52 -11.99
N SER A 9 3.42 43.97 -12.70
CA SER A 9 4.59 43.14 -13.02
C SER A 9 5.33 42.69 -11.77
N LEU A 10 5.52 43.59 -10.80
CA LEU A 10 6.14 43.26 -9.52
C LEU A 10 5.31 42.24 -8.73
N SER A 11 3.98 42.40 -8.69
CA SER A 11 3.08 41.45 -8.03
C SER A 11 3.13 40.07 -8.67
N ILE A 12 3.11 39.96 -10.00
CA ILE A 12 3.24 38.68 -10.72
C ILE A 12 4.59 38.04 -10.42
N THR A 13 5.67 38.82 -10.43
CA THR A 13 7.01 38.31 -10.13
C THR A 13 7.10 37.77 -8.70
N ALA A 14 6.55 38.49 -7.72
CA ALA A 14 6.51 38.02 -6.34
C ALA A 14 5.70 36.73 -6.19
N LEU A 15 4.56 36.62 -6.88
CA LEU A 15 3.72 35.42 -6.86
C LEU A 15 4.43 34.22 -7.50
N LEU A 16 5.15 34.44 -8.60
CA LEU A 16 5.99 33.42 -9.25
C LEU A 16 7.13 32.96 -8.35
N VAL A 17 7.79 33.87 -7.63
CA VAL A 17 8.87 33.51 -6.69
C VAL A 17 8.32 32.64 -5.56
N VAL A 18 7.20 33.02 -4.94
CA VAL A 18 6.55 32.22 -3.90
C VAL A 18 6.15 30.85 -4.45
N PHE A 19 5.61 30.80 -5.67
CA PHE A 19 5.25 29.55 -6.33
C PHE A 19 6.46 28.64 -6.57
N VAL A 20 7.58 29.16 -7.08
CA VAL A 20 8.81 28.39 -7.29
C VAL A 20 9.39 27.87 -5.97
N LEU A 21 9.34 28.69 -4.92
CA LEU A 21 9.81 28.29 -3.59
C LEU A 21 8.96 27.15 -3.02
N GLN A 22 7.63 27.26 -3.07
CA GLN A 22 6.73 26.20 -2.60
C GLN A 22 6.76 24.93 -3.47
N TYR A 23 6.94 25.10 -4.78
CA TYR A 23 7.11 23.96 -5.67
C TYR A 23 8.40 23.21 -5.34
N ASN A 24 9.50 23.90 -5.05
CA ASN A 24 10.79 23.26 -4.80
C ASN A 24 10.98 22.75 -3.37
N SER A 25 10.06 23.01 -2.44
CA SER A 25 10.19 22.61 -1.04
C SER A 25 9.67 21.21 -0.72
N GLY A 26 8.79 20.63 -1.55
CA GLY A 26 8.25 19.28 -1.32
C GLY A 26 9.14 18.18 -1.91
N ALA A 27 9.05 16.99 -1.33
CA ALA A 27 9.82 15.82 -1.73
C ALA A 27 9.56 15.44 -3.20
N LYS A 28 10.62 15.14 -3.95
CA LYS A 28 10.52 14.79 -5.38
C LYS A 28 10.32 13.32 -5.61
N THR A 29 10.69 12.49 -4.64
CA THR A 29 10.49 11.05 -4.65
C THR A 29 9.74 10.60 -3.41
N THR A 30 9.14 9.42 -3.52
CA THR A 30 8.50 8.74 -2.40
C THR A 30 9.52 8.42 -1.31
N GLU A 31 10.72 7.96 -1.66
CA GLU A 31 11.83 7.72 -0.72
C GLU A 31 12.27 8.98 0.05
N GLU A 32 12.32 10.15 -0.62
CA GLU A 32 12.65 11.42 0.03
C GLU A 32 11.57 11.80 1.04
N ALA A 33 10.29 11.64 0.69
CA ALA A 33 9.17 11.89 1.59
C ALA A 33 9.21 10.97 2.82
N MET A 34 9.49 9.67 2.63
CA MET A 34 9.67 8.71 3.73
C MET A 34 10.85 9.11 4.65
N THR A 35 11.96 9.57 4.07
CA THR A 35 13.13 10.04 4.84
C THR A 35 12.80 11.27 5.67
N ILE A 36 12.04 12.23 5.10
CA ILE A 36 11.57 13.43 5.81
C ILE A 36 10.64 13.03 6.97
N ALA A 37 9.81 12.00 6.79
CA ALA A 37 8.97 11.43 7.84
C ALA A 37 9.75 10.66 8.93
N GLY A 38 11.08 10.58 8.82
CA GLY A 38 11.95 9.90 9.79
C GLY A 38 12.12 8.40 9.53
N LEU A 39 11.59 7.88 8.43
CA LEU A 39 11.71 6.48 8.03
C LEU A 39 12.94 6.34 7.11
N SER A 40 14.13 6.31 7.71
CA SER A 40 15.39 6.12 6.99
C SER A 40 15.77 4.64 6.90
N ALA A 41 16.36 4.22 5.77
CA ALA A 41 16.84 2.86 5.49
C ALA A 41 15.73 1.79 5.33
N LEU A 42 14.86 2.01 4.36
CA LEU A 42 13.80 1.08 3.97
C LEU A 42 14.20 0.29 2.71
N GLU A 43 13.77 -0.95 2.58
CA GLU A 43 13.77 -1.69 1.31
C GLU A 43 12.36 -1.62 0.72
N VAL A 44 12.21 -0.84 -0.36
CA VAL A 44 10.94 -0.75 -1.09
C VAL A 44 10.74 -2.05 -1.88
N LEU A 45 9.72 -2.81 -1.51
CA LEU A 45 9.37 -4.07 -2.16
C LEU A 45 8.52 -3.80 -3.41
N TYR A 46 7.64 -2.80 -3.34
CA TYR A 46 6.80 -2.35 -4.45
C TYR A 46 6.29 -0.92 -4.28
N GLU A 47 6.18 -0.20 -5.39
CA GLU A 47 5.49 1.10 -5.47
C GLU A 47 4.36 1.03 -6.51
N LYS A 48 3.14 1.35 -6.07
CA LYS A 48 1.99 1.56 -6.95
C LYS A 48 1.67 3.06 -7.04
N LYS A 49 1.85 3.63 -8.23
CA LYS A 49 1.39 5.00 -8.53
C LYS A 49 -0.12 5.00 -8.78
N THR A 50 -0.79 5.98 -8.20
CA THR A 50 -2.23 6.29 -8.32
C THR A 50 -2.40 7.72 -8.85
N GLU A 51 -3.64 8.19 -9.02
CA GLU A 51 -3.89 9.57 -9.43
C GLU A 51 -3.61 10.56 -8.29
N GLU A 52 -3.86 10.14 -7.05
CA GLU A 52 -3.75 10.91 -5.82
C GLU A 52 -2.34 10.84 -5.23
N GLY A 53 -1.60 9.76 -5.47
CA GLY A 53 -0.38 9.49 -4.72
C GLY A 53 0.36 8.23 -5.12
N SER A 54 1.15 7.70 -4.19
CA SER A 54 1.80 6.40 -4.29
C SER A 54 1.50 5.56 -3.06
N ILE A 55 1.24 4.27 -3.28
CA ILE A 55 1.19 3.24 -2.25
C ILE A 55 2.55 2.54 -2.25
N LEU A 56 3.21 2.48 -1.09
CA LEU A 56 4.47 1.78 -0.91
C LEU A 56 4.30 0.56 -0.03
N LEU A 57 4.71 -0.60 -0.52
CA LEU A 57 4.98 -1.77 0.29
C LEU A 57 6.50 -1.85 0.53
N TYR A 58 6.91 -1.87 1.79
CA TYR A 58 8.32 -1.83 2.17
C TYR A 58 8.58 -2.65 3.42
N ARG A 59 9.86 -2.86 3.74
CA ARG A 59 10.30 -3.41 5.02
C ARG A 59 11.55 -2.70 5.51
N VAL A 60 11.85 -2.85 6.80
CA VAL A 60 13.16 -2.46 7.34
C VAL A 60 14.13 -3.63 7.10
N PRO A 61 15.30 -3.40 6.48
CA PRO A 61 16.28 -4.46 6.26
C PRO A 61 16.67 -5.16 7.56
N GLY A 62 16.55 -6.49 7.59
CA GLY A 62 16.83 -7.30 8.78
C GLY A 62 15.62 -7.51 9.69
N GLU A 63 14.48 -6.88 9.41
CA GLU A 63 13.21 -7.15 10.07
C GLU A 63 12.30 -8.00 9.17
N GLU A 64 11.50 -8.87 9.78
CA GLU A 64 10.55 -9.72 9.06
C GLU A 64 9.24 -8.99 8.73
N GLN A 65 9.02 -7.82 9.33
CA GLN A 65 7.79 -7.06 9.24
C GLN A 65 7.62 -6.44 7.86
N ILE A 66 6.42 -6.56 7.31
CA ILE A 66 6.02 -5.80 6.12
C ILE A 66 5.24 -4.56 6.56
N SER A 67 5.51 -3.46 5.88
CA SER A 67 4.90 -2.18 6.14
C SER A 67 4.31 -1.61 4.86
N LEU A 68 3.21 -0.90 5.02
CA LEU A 68 2.48 -0.23 3.95
C LEU A 68 2.42 1.26 4.27
N ALA A 69 2.64 2.11 3.27
CA ALA A 69 2.47 3.55 3.41
C ALA A 69 1.68 4.12 2.24
N PHE A 70 0.88 5.14 2.51
CA PHE A 70 0.31 6.01 1.48
C PHE A 70 1.02 7.36 1.50
N LEU A 71 1.39 7.82 0.30
CA LEU A 71 2.01 9.11 0.09
C LEU A 71 1.14 9.92 -0.87
N ASP A 72 0.61 11.04 -0.41
CA ASP A 72 -0.12 11.97 -1.27
C ASP A 72 0.84 12.63 -2.25
N ARG A 73 0.36 12.90 -3.46
CA ARG A 73 1.09 13.61 -4.49
C ARG A 73 0.39 14.92 -4.79
N SER A 74 0.87 15.97 -4.14
CA SER A 74 0.43 17.33 -4.41
C SER A 74 1.30 18.02 -5.47
N PHE A 75 0.91 19.23 -5.84
CA PHE A 75 1.69 20.08 -6.75
C PHE A 75 3.13 20.32 -6.24
N SER A 76 3.34 20.38 -4.92
CA SER A 76 4.64 20.65 -4.31
C SER A 76 5.57 19.43 -4.26
N GLY A 77 5.03 18.22 -4.38
CA GLY A 77 5.78 16.98 -4.27
C GLY A 77 4.99 15.88 -3.56
N TYR A 78 5.70 14.83 -3.14
CA TYR A 78 5.15 13.79 -2.30
C TYR A 78 5.15 14.21 -0.82
N GLU A 79 4.13 13.77 -0.11
CA GLU A 79 4.01 13.90 1.34
C GLU A 79 3.61 12.56 1.94
N TYR A 80 4.29 12.13 3.00
CA TYR A 80 3.90 10.93 3.73
C TYR A 80 2.64 11.25 4.56
N ILE A 81 1.57 10.47 4.35
CA ILE A 81 0.30 10.66 5.06
C ILE A 81 0.25 9.74 6.27
N ASP A 82 0.27 8.44 6.03
CA ASP A 82 0.21 7.43 7.10
C ASP A 82 0.73 6.07 6.60
N GLY A 83 0.88 5.13 7.52
CA GLY A 83 1.23 3.76 7.23
C GLY A 83 0.73 2.76 8.25
N SER A 84 0.89 1.50 7.90
CA SER A 84 0.51 0.36 8.72
C SER A 84 1.63 -0.68 8.69
N ILE A 85 1.77 -1.43 9.78
CA ILE A 85 2.82 -2.44 9.95
C ILE A 85 2.17 -3.75 10.35
N GLN A 86 2.59 -4.83 9.71
CA GLN A 86 2.32 -6.18 10.17
C GLN A 86 3.54 -6.71 10.96
N TYR A 87 3.31 -7.05 12.22
CA TYR A 87 4.39 -7.38 13.16
C TYR A 87 4.89 -8.84 13.08
N GLU A 88 4.12 -9.77 12.49
CA GLU A 88 4.43 -11.22 12.47
C GLU A 88 4.21 -11.88 11.09
N THR A 89 5.09 -11.59 10.13
CA THR A 89 4.94 -12.02 8.73
C THR A 89 5.18 -13.53 8.51
N THR A 90 6.29 -14.09 8.99
CA THR A 90 6.65 -15.50 8.72
C THR A 90 5.73 -16.48 9.42
N THR A 91 5.43 -16.23 10.70
CA THR A 91 4.49 -17.07 11.47
C THR A 91 3.09 -17.05 10.85
N LEU A 92 2.64 -15.90 10.33
CA LEU A 92 1.37 -15.83 9.65
C LEU A 92 1.39 -16.56 8.30
N GLU A 93 2.45 -16.42 7.52
CA GLU A 93 2.58 -17.15 6.25
C GLU A 93 2.53 -18.67 6.47
N GLU A 94 3.22 -19.17 7.49
CA GLU A 94 3.23 -20.60 7.84
C GLU A 94 1.85 -21.13 8.28
N GLN A 95 1.06 -20.30 8.96
CA GLN A 95 -0.23 -20.70 9.51
C GLN A 95 -1.39 -20.50 8.52
N ALA A 96 -1.36 -19.40 7.78
CA ALA A 96 -2.47 -18.94 6.96
C ALA A 96 -2.20 -19.07 5.46
N GLY A 97 -0.98 -19.48 5.05
CA GLY A 97 -0.58 -19.60 3.64
C GLY A 97 -0.39 -18.26 2.91
N LEU A 98 -0.63 -17.14 3.59
CA LEU A 98 -0.47 -15.78 3.07
C LEU A 98 -0.19 -14.80 4.20
N THR A 99 0.45 -13.69 3.88
CA THR A 99 0.67 -12.55 4.79
C THR A 99 -0.23 -11.39 4.40
N TYR A 100 -0.48 -10.45 5.30
CA TYR A 100 -1.26 -9.25 4.94
C TYR A 100 -0.92 -8.03 5.81
N VAL A 101 -0.81 -6.88 5.19
CA VAL A 101 -0.86 -5.58 5.86
C VAL A 101 -2.03 -4.81 5.27
N ALA A 102 -2.78 -4.14 6.14
CA ALA A 102 -3.94 -3.35 5.75
C ALA A 102 -3.77 -1.89 6.22
N LEU A 103 -4.08 -0.94 5.34
CA LEU A 103 -4.17 0.48 5.64
C LEU A 103 -5.59 0.94 5.29
N ARG A 104 -6.31 1.48 6.27
CA ARG A 104 -7.71 1.88 6.09
C ARG A 104 -7.80 3.24 5.40
N GLN A 105 -8.89 3.41 4.65
CA GLN A 105 -9.30 4.71 4.14
C GLN A 105 -9.51 5.71 5.29
N SER A 106 -9.17 6.96 5.05
CA SER A 106 -9.41 8.09 5.95
C SER A 106 -9.67 9.35 5.14
N ASP A 107 -9.86 10.49 5.79
CA ASP A 107 -10.03 11.77 5.09
C ASP A 107 -8.82 12.13 4.20
N ASP A 108 -7.62 11.64 4.55
CA ASP A 108 -6.36 11.90 3.85
C ASP A 108 -5.87 10.70 3.02
N ILE A 109 -6.52 9.53 3.14
CA ILE A 109 -6.16 8.30 2.41
C ILE A 109 -7.37 7.88 1.56
N PRO A 110 -7.30 7.97 0.23
CA PRO A 110 -8.47 7.79 -0.65
C PRO A 110 -8.95 6.33 -0.76
N TYR A 111 -8.16 5.36 -0.33
CA TYR A 111 -8.41 3.94 -0.50
C TYR A 111 -8.18 3.17 0.79
N THR A 112 -8.96 2.12 1.02
CA THR A 112 -8.47 1.03 1.86
C THR A 112 -7.60 0.12 0.99
N ILE A 113 -6.47 -0.28 1.54
CA ILE A 113 -5.42 -1.01 0.85
C ILE A 113 -5.10 -2.28 1.63
N TYR A 114 -5.08 -3.41 0.93
CA TYR A 114 -4.58 -4.68 1.40
C TYR A 114 -3.38 -5.07 0.56
N ALA A 115 -2.31 -5.52 1.20
CA ALA A 115 -1.15 -6.03 0.49
C ALA A 115 -0.50 -7.14 1.29
N GLY A 116 0.28 -7.99 0.64
CA GLY A 116 1.06 -9.00 1.32
C GLY A 116 2.23 -9.46 0.48
N VAL A 117 3.14 -10.17 1.14
CA VAL A 117 4.28 -10.83 0.52
C VAL A 117 4.16 -12.34 0.68
N THR A 118 4.73 -13.09 -0.26
CA THR A 118 4.89 -14.52 -0.09
C THR A 118 6.18 -15.02 -0.72
N LYS A 119 6.69 -16.12 -0.19
CA LYS A 119 7.73 -16.93 -0.82
C LYS A 119 7.16 -18.19 -1.48
N ASN A 120 5.87 -18.47 -1.34
CA ASN A 120 5.22 -19.60 -1.98
C ASN A 120 4.94 -19.27 -3.46
N PRO A 121 5.64 -19.93 -4.42
CA PRO A 121 5.43 -19.67 -5.84
C PRO A 121 4.08 -20.18 -6.36
N ASP A 122 3.38 -21.03 -5.59
CA ASP A 122 2.10 -21.58 -5.98
C ASP A 122 0.94 -20.59 -5.72
N LEU A 123 1.17 -19.51 -4.95
CA LEU A 123 0.19 -18.44 -4.77
C LEU A 123 0.05 -17.62 -6.04
N PHE A 124 -1.12 -17.72 -6.68
CA PHE A 124 -1.41 -17.10 -7.96
C PHE A 124 -2.26 -15.84 -7.83
N GLU A 125 -3.27 -15.87 -6.97
CA GLU A 125 -4.12 -14.72 -6.67
C GLU A 125 -4.61 -14.72 -5.23
N VAL A 126 -4.99 -13.55 -4.74
CA VAL A 126 -5.67 -13.37 -3.46
C VAL A 126 -7.02 -12.72 -3.73
N LEU A 127 -8.09 -13.40 -3.31
CA LEU A 127 -9.43 -12.86 -3.32
C LEU A 127 -9.67 -12.08 -2.02
N VAL A 128 -10.05 -10.82 -2.16
CA VAL A 128 -10.48 -9.96 -1.06
C VAL A 128 -12.00 -9.93 -1.04
N THR A 129 -12.57 -10.25 0.11
CA THR A 129 -14.01 -10.20 0.35
C THR A 129 -14.30 -9.33 1.57
N GLU A 130 -15.32 -8.48 1.49
CA GLU A 130 -15.90 -7.79 2.64
C GLU A 130 -17.43 -7.95 2.60
N PRO A 131 -18.12 -7.89 3.75
CA PRO A 131 -19.59 -7.96 3.79
C PRO A 131 -20.30 -6.85 2.99
N THR A 132 -19.60 -5.76 2.69
CA THR A 132 -20.13 -4.56 2.03
C THR A 132 -20.28 -4.73 0.52
N PHE A 133 -19.63 -5.72 -0.10
CA PHE A 133 -19.72 -5.96 -1.54
C PHE A 133 -19.99 -7.43 -1.89
N ASN A 134 -20.79 -7.63 -2.94
CA ASN A 134 -21.27 -8.97 -3.34
C ASN A 134 -20.28 -9.77 -4.20
N ILE A 135 -19.20 -9.14 -4.66
CA ILE A 135 -18.24 -9.74 -5.61
C ILE A 135 -16.84 -9.61 -5.04
N ALA A 136 -16.14 -10.73 -4.90
CA ALA A 136 -14.74 -10.73 -4.46
C ALA A 136 -13.85 -9.94 -5.43
N HIS A 137 -12.92 -9.16 -4.88
CA HIS A 137 -11.91 -8.45 -5.65
C HIS A 137 -10.64 -9.30 -5.75
N SER A 138 -10.19 -9.60 -6.96
CA SER A 138 -8.95 -10.36 -7.19
C SER A 138 -7.73 -9.43 -7.20
N ALA A 139 -6.73 -9.77 -6.38
CA ALA A 139 -5.38 -9.24 -6.44
C ALA A 139 -4.45 -10.31 -7.01
N LYS A 140 -3.89 -10.04 -8.19
CA LYS A 140 -2.90 -10.93 -8.80
C LYS A 140 -1.55 -10.82 -8.12
N ILE A 141 -0.85 -11.93 -8.07
CA ILE A 141 0.51 -12.03 -7.55
C ILE A 141 1.49 -11.58 -8.64
N PHE A 142 2.52 -10.83 -8.25
CA PHE A 142 3.63 -10.42 -9.11
C PHE A 142 4.95 -10.48 -8.36
N GLU A 143 6.05 -10.68 -9.07
CA GLU A 143 7.37 -10.72 -8.46
C GLU A 143 7.79 -9.32 -7.98
N SER A 144 8.38 -9.26 -6.78
CA SER A 144 8.91 -8.03 -6.21
C SER A 144 10.27 -7.66 -6.82
N ALA A 145 10.84 -6.54 -6.39
CA ALA A 145 12.23 -6.21 -6.69
C ALA A 145 13.25 -7.19 -6.05
N VAL A 146 12.82 -7.97 -5.06
CA VAL A 146 13.63 -8.99 -4.37
C VAL A 146 13.31 -10.36 -4.97
N GLU A 147 14.33 -11.00 -5.55
CA GLU A 147 14.21 -12.33 -6.18
C GLU A 147 13.59 -13.36 -5.21
N GLY A 148 12.64 -14.15 -5.72
CA GLY A 148 11.96 -15.18 -4.94
C GLY A 148 10.99 -14.64 -3.88
N THR A 149 10.68 -13.34 -3.92
CA THR A 149 9.62 -12.73 -3.12
C THR A 149 8.53 -12.21 -4.05
N TYR A 150 7.31 -12.67 -3.82
CA TYR A 150 6.13 -12.27 -4.58
C TYR A 150 5.23 -11.37 -3.74
N ILE A 151 4.48 -10.51 -4.40
CA ILE A 151 3.61 -9.51 -3.79
C ILE A 151 2.22 -9.64 -4.38
N TRP A 152 1.21 -9.46 -3.54
CA TRP A 152 -0.15 -9.13 -3.97
C TRP A 152 -0.57 -7.80 -3.35
N MET A 153 -1.45 -7.09 -4.05
CA MET A 153 -2.03 -5.84 -3.56
C MET A 153 -3.42 -5.62 -4.16
N ALA A 154 -4.39 -5.29 -3.30
CA ALA A 154 -5.70 -4.80 -3.67
C ALA A 154 -5.95 -3.46 -3.00
N TYR A 155 -6.50 -2.49 -3.72
CA TYR A 155 -6.93 -1.23 -3.13
C TYR A 155 -8.20 -0.74 -3.83
N SER A 156 -9.11 -0.14 -3.07
CA SER A 156 -10.37 0.37 -3.57
C SER A 156 -10.93 1.43 -2.63
N PRO A 157 -11.61 2.46 -3.16
CA PRO A 157 -12.36 3.40 -2.33
C PRO A 157 -13.64 2.75 -1.74
N ASP A 158 -14.06 1.60 -2.29
CA ASP A 158 -15.24 0.86 -1.83
C ASP A 158 -14.94 -0.11 -0.67
N PHE A 159 -13.65 -0.31 -0.35
CA PHE A 159 -13.21 -1.17 0.74
C PHE A 159 -13.27 -0.41 2.07
N THR A 160 -13.85 -1.03 3.09
CA THR A 160 -13.99 -0.45 4.42
C THR A 160 -12.80 -0.77 5.33
N GLY A 161 -12.18 -1.94 5.19
CA GLY A 161 -11.11 -2.35 6.12
C GLY A 161 -11.58 -2.87 7.47
N ASP A 162 -12.90 -2.96 7.68
CA ASP A 162 -13.47 -3.36 8.97
C ASP A 162 -13.57 -4.88 9.11
N ASN A 163 -14.31 -5.50 8.21
CA ASN A 163 -14.51 -6.95 8.17
C ASN A 163 -14.10 -7.46 6.81
N PHE A 164 -13.15 -8.38 6.76
CA PHE A 164 -12.66 -8.91 5.49
C PHE A 164 -12.19 -10.35 5.59
N SER A 165 -12.25 -11.07 4.49
CA SER A 165 -11.56 -12.35 4.32
C SER A 165 -10.63 -12.28 3.12
N LEU A 166 -9.43 -12.84 3.29
CA LEU A 166 -8.40 -12.99 2.27
C LEU A 166 -8.24 -14.46 1.96
N ILE A 167 -8.48 -14.84 0.70
CA ILE A 167 -8.39 -16.22 0.23
C ILE A 167 -7.32 -16.29 -0.84
N GLY A 168 -6.20 -16.91 -0.53
CA GLY A 168 -5.11 -17.20 -1.47
C GLY A 168 -5.42 -18.45 -2.29
N LEU A 169 -5.28 -18.33 -3.61
CA LEU A 169 -5.58 -19.39 -4.57
C LEU A 169 -4.35 -19.77 -5.40
N SER A 170 -4.26 -21.06 -5.75
CA SER A 170 -3.35 -21.58 -6.78
C SER A 170 -3.83 -21.26 -8.20
N GLU A 171 -3.00 -21.49 -9.22
CA GLU A 171 -3.43 -21.35 -10.63
C GLU A 171 -4.58 -22.31 -10.98
N ALA A 172 -4.66 -23.45 -10.32
CA ALA A 172 -5.75 -24.43 -10.48
C ALA A 172 -7.04 -24.02 -9.74
N GLY A 173 -6.99 -22.99 -8.89
CA GLY A 173 -8.10 -22.53 -8.07
C GLY A 173 -8.20 -23.20 -6.69
N ASP A 174 -7.18 -23.95 -6.28
CA ASP A 174 -7.13 -24.55 -4.95
C ASP A 174 -6.85 -23.49 -3.90
N ILE A 175 -7.51 -23.59 -2.73
CA ILE A 175 -7.27 -22.68 -1.61
C ILE A 175 -5.96 -23.08 -0.95
N ILE A 176 -5.00 -22.16 -0.94
CA ILE A 176 -3.68 -22.33 -0.33
C ILE A 176 -3.41 -21.37 0.82
N GLY A 177 -4.25 -20.35 0.98
CA GLY A 177 -4.28 -19.53 2.19
C GLY A 177 -5.66 -18.98 2.51
N HIS A 178 -6.00 -18.85 3.79
CA HIS A 178 -7.27 -18.27 4.21
C HIS A 178 -7.20 -17.66 5.61
N LEU A 179 -7.53 -16.37 5.68
CA LEU A 179 -7.72 -15.65 6.94
C LEU A 179 -8.95 -14.75 6.87
N GLU A 180 -9.56 -14.51 8.03
CA GLU A 180 -10.72 -13.65 8.21
C GLU A 180 -10.48 -12.70 9.37
N HIS A 181 -10.86 -11.43 9.22
CA HIS A 181 -10.85 -10.42 10.26
C HIS A 181 -12.27 -9.92 10.49
N ASP A 182 -12.78 -10.05 11.72
CA ASP A 182 -14.16 -9.67 12.10
C ASP A 182 -14.28 -8.27 12.74
N GLY A 183 -13.30 -7.42 12.46
CA GLY A 183 -13.17 -6.09 13.05
C GLY A 183 -12.43 -6.08 14.39
N THR A 184 -12.27 -7.23 15.05
CA THR A 184 -11.58 -7.33 16.34
C THR A 184 -10.54 -8.45 16.41
N THR A 185 -10.80 -9.55 15.71
CA THR A 185 -10.07 -10.79 15.82
C THR A 185 -9.68 -11.27 14.44
N LEU A 186 -8.42 -11.68 14.30
CA LEU A 186 -7.95 -12.41 13.14
C LEU A 186 -8.16 -13.92 13.38
N THR A 187 -8.94 -14.56 12.51
CA THR A 187 -9.14 -16.00 12.47
C THR A 187 -8.36 -16.58 11.30
N ILE A 188 -7.52 -17.57 11.57
CA ILE A 188 -6.80 -18.32 10.53
C ILE A 188 -7.55 -19.63 10.30
N HIS A 189 -7.91 -19.89 9.05
CA HIS A 189 -8.58 -21.13 8.68
C HIS A 189 -7.51 -22.14 8.24
N SER A 190 -7.34 -23.21 9.02
CA SER A 190 -6.42 -24.29 8.64
C SER A 190 -6.87 -24.88 7.31
N ILE A 191 -5.94 -24.92 6.35
CA ILE A 191 -6.16 -25.57 5.08
C ILE A 191 -5.67 -27.00 5.24
N ASP A 192 -6.57 -27.97 5.05
CA ASP A 192 -6.20 -29.38 5.13
C ASP A 192 -5.41 -29.76 3.86
N PRO A 193 -4.11 -30.10 3.96
CA PRO A 193 -3.32 -30.48 2.80
C PRO A 193 -3.79 -31.79 2.14
N SER A 194 -4.75 -32.50 2.71
CA SER A 194 -5.34 -33.71 2.11
C SER A 194 -6.48 -33.44 1.12
N GLU A 195 -7.01 -32.22 1.02
CA GLU A 195 -8.05 -31.86 0.05
C GLU A 195 -7.49 -31.35 -1.29
N ALA A 196 -6.16 -31.20 -1.42
CA ALA A 196 -5.48 -30.75 -2.64
C ALA A 196 -5.01 -31.92 -3.57
N GLN A 197 -5.73 -33.06 -3.59
CA GLN A 197 -5.40 -34.23 -4.42
C GLN A 197 -6.36 -34.47 -5.59
#